data_AF-A0A6G7XQY6-F1
#
_entry.id   AF-A0A6G7XQY6-F1
#
_cell.length_a   1.000
_cell.length_b   1.000
_cell.length_c   1.000
_cell.angle_alpha   90.00
_cell.angle_beta   90.00
_cell.angle_gamma   90.00
#
_symmetry.space_group_name_H-M   'P 1'
#
loop_
_entity.id
_entity.type
_entity.pdbx_description
1 polymer ?
#
loop_
_entity_poly.entity_id
_entity_poly.type
_entity_poly.pdbx_seq_one_letter_code
_entity_poly.pdbx_strand_id
1 'polypeptide(L)'
;MTLSPPFHPGSPEPAGTRFTLDFTATDDLDESTQRWTTYWDVERLCRGPEPAPGWVVADRAAVDTELGVLKTGKEADVFLLERAVPGTPGVVMAAKRYRSPEHRTFHRSATYTEGRRMRSTRSTRALEKGTRFGREVAAGQWASSEWEALRELWLAGVPVPYPVQIDGTEILMELVVDPESPDLAPAPRLAATRPDPERLRSYVEQVRDLLGALARRGIAHGDLSPYNVLAAGERLVVIDLPQVVDIVANPTGTDFLLRDCRNMATWFTRRGLAVDAEDLFAEVLAQAY
;
A
#
# COMPACT_ATOMS: atom_id res chain seq x y z
N MET A 1 -30.21 -53.35 56.36
CA MET A 1 -28.88 -53.60 56.95
C MET A 1 -28.03 -54.25 55.86
N THR A 2 -27.27 -53.43 55.14
CA THR A 2 -26.25 -53.89 54.18
C THR A 2 -25.22 -52.76 54.15
N LEU A 3 -24.08 -53.02 54.78
CA LEU A 3 -22.99 -52.07 54.96
C LEU A 3 -22.16 -51.99 53.68
N SER A 4 -21.90 -50.76 53.21
CA SER A 4 -20.92 -50.47 52.16
C SER A 4 -19.49 -50.80 52.64
N PRO A 5 -18.59 -51.27 51.76
CA PRO A 5 -17.19 -51.48 52.13
C PRO A 5 -16.43 -50.14 52.21
N PRO A 6 -15.29 -50.09 52.92
CA PRO A 6 -14.53 -48.86 53.14
C PRO A 6 -13.76 -48.43 51.88
N PHE A 7 -13.63 -47.11 51.73
CA PHE A 7 -12.88 -46.43 50.68
C PHE A 7 -11.38 -46.70 50.83
N HIS A 8 -10.72 -47.24 49.79
CA HIS A 8 -9.27 -47.40 49.74
C HIS A 8 -8.65 -46.20 49.01
N PRO A 9 -7.80 -45.37 49.65
CA PRO A 9 -7.07 -44.31 48.97
C PRO A 9 -5.80 -44.90 48.36
N GLY A 10 -5.86 -45.30 47.09
CA GLY A 10 -4.73 -45.96 46.45
C GLY A 10 -4.77 -46.08 44.93
N SER A 11 -5.57 -45.26 44.25
CA SER A 11 -5.49 -45.17 42.78
C SER A 11 -4.66 -43.94 42.41
N PRO A 12 -3.54 -44.08 41.68
CA PRO A 12 -2.84 -42.92 41.15
C PRO A 12 -3.75 -42.26 40.11
N GLU A 13 -4.03 -40.97 40.27
CA GLU A 13 -4.67 -40.19 39.21
C GLU A 13 -3.81 -40.29 37.94
N PRO A 14 -4.43 -40.39 36.74
CA PRO A 14 -3.66 -40.34 35.51
C PRO A 14 -2.90 -39.01 35.49
N ALA A 15 -1.58 -39.10 35.35
CA ALA A 15 -0.69 -37.96 35.28
C ALA A 15 -1.19 -37.01 34.18
N GLY A 16 -1.97 -36.00 34.58
CA GLY A 16 -2.41 -34.95 33.70
C GLY A 16 -1.15 -34.35 33.10
N THR A 17 -1.05 -34.40 31.78
CA THR A 17 0.03 -33.77 31.03
C THR A 17 0.01 -32.30 31.41
N ARG A 18 0.87 -31.90 32.35
CA ARG A 18 1.03 -30.52 32.74
C ARG A 18 1.63 -29.83 31.53
N PHE A 19 0.82 -29.03 30.84
CA PHE A 19 1.33 -28.10 29.85
C PHE A 19 2.20 -27.10 30.59
N THR A 20 3.51 -27.24 30.47
CA THR A 20 4.46 -26.22 30.91
C THR A 20 4.37 -25.11 29.89
N LEU A 21 3.70 -24.01 30.25
CA LEU A 21 3.76 -22.77 29.50
C LEU A 21 5.07 -22.10 29.91
N ASP A 22 6.07 -22.17 29.04
CA ASP A 22 7.27 -21.35 29.18
C ASP A 22 6.87 -19.91 28.86
N PHE A 23 6.49 -19.17 29.90
CA PHE A 23 6.22 -17.74 29.81
C PHE A 23 7.56 -17.01 29.79
N THR A 24 7.92 -16.48 28.62
CA THR A 24 8.97 -15.47 28.54
C THR A 24 8.28 -14.11 28.65
N ALA A 25 8.59 -13.37 29.71
CA ALA A 25 8.23 -11.97 29.78
C ALA A 25 8.99 -11.24 28.66
N THR A 26 8.28 -10.78 27.65
CA THR A 26 8.81 -9.76 26.74
C THR A 26 9.00 -8.49 27.57
N ASP A 27 10.17 -7.85 27.45
CA ASP A 27 10.43 -6.54 28.04
C ASP A 27 9.28 -5.57 27.69
N ASP A 28 8.99 -4.64 28.60
CA ASP A 28 8.01 -3.57 28.32
C ASP A 28 8.42 -2.85 27.02
N LEU A 29 7.47 -2.71 26.09
CA LEU A 29 7.73 -2.04 24.81
C LEU A 29 8.18 -0.61 25.06
N ASP A 30 9.12 -0.12 24.24
CA ASP A 30 9.37 1.32 24.17
C ASP A 30 8.17 2.00 23.52
N GLU A 31 7.20 2.45 24.32
CA GLU A 31 5.96 3.08 23.86
C GLU A 31 6.19 4.31 22.97
N SER A 32 7.41 4.87 22.93
CA SER A 32 7.74 5.99 22.05
C SER A 32 7.94 5.58 20.59
N THR A 33 8.33 4.33 20.33
CA THR A 33 8.67 3.82 18.99
C THR A 33 8.04 2.46 18.67
N GLN A 34 7.45 1.78 19.64
CA GLN A 34 6.95 0.42 19.51
C GLN A 34 5.48 0.29 19.89
N ARG A 35 4.79 -0.62 19.20
CA ARG A 35 3.43 -1.05 19.53
C ARG A 35 3.24 -2.52 19.17
N TRP A 36 2.29 -3.20 19.80
CA TRP A 36 1.83 -4.49 19.30
C TRP A 36 1.23 -4.34 17.90
N THR A 37 1.37 -5.38 17.07
CA THR A 37 0.79 -5.38 15.73
C THR A 37 -0.73 -5.20 15.78
N THR A 38 -1.26 -4.29 14.95
CA THR A 38 -2.71 -4.11 14.80
C THR A 38 -3.33 -5.02 13.74
N TYR A 39 -2.54 -5.94 13.16
CA TYR A 39 -2.98 -6.80 12.04
C TYR A 39 -4.26 -7.59 12.35
N TRP A 40 -4.42 -8.03 13.60
CA TRP A 40 -5.60 -8.78 14.05
C TRP A 40 -6.72 -7.92 14.64
N ASP A 41 -6.44 -6.65 14.91
CA ASP A 41 -7.38 -5.69 15.50
C ASP A 41 -8.23 -5.02 14.41
N VAL A 42 -7.71 -4.94 13.19
CA VAL A 42 -8.45 -4.45 12.02
C VAL A 42 -9.40 -5.53 11.47
N GLU A 43 -10.48 -5.09 10.83
CA GLU A 43 -11.43 -5.97 10.13
C GLU A 43 -10.73 -6.78 9.02
N ARG A 44 -11.30 -7.94 8.66
CA ARG A 44 -10.72 -8.81 7.62
C ARG A 44 -10.53 -8.08 6.27
N LEU A 45 -11.45 -7.19 5.89
CA LEU A 45 -11.35 -6.42 4.65
C LEU A 45 -10.29 -5.30 4.69
N CYS A 46 -9.81 -4.98 5.90
CA CYS A 46 -8.70 -4.07 6.15
C CYS A 46 -7.35 -4.80 6.18
N ARG A 47 -7.31 -6.08 5.80
CA ARG A 47 -6.09 -6.87 5.59
C ARG A 47 -5.86 -7.12 4.11
N GLY A 48 -4.60 -7.32 3.76
CA GLY A 48 -4.17 -7.60 2.41
C GLY A 48 -4.83 -8.83 1.78
N PRO A 49 -4.83 -8.94 0.45
CA PRO A 49 -5.32 -10.12 -0.27
C PRO A 49 -4.70 -11.44 0.23
N GLU A 50 -5.51 -12.49 0.35
CA GLU A 50 -5.04 -13.84 0.71
C GLU A 50 -4.73 -14.68 -0.55
N PRO A 51 -3.73 -15.59 -0.50
CA PRO A 51 -2.80 -15.79 0.61
C PRO A 51 -1.78 -14.64 0.72
N ALA A 52 -1.48 -14.23 1.95
CA ALA A 52 -0.47 -13.21 2.18
C ALA A 52 0.92 -13.73 1.72
N PRO A 53 1.77 -12.87 1.16
CA PRO A 53 3.16 -13.22 0.85
C PRO A 53 3.88 -13.76 2.09
N GLY A 54 4.78 -14.74 1.90
CA GLY A 54 5.47 -15.41 3.01
C GLY A 54 6.37 -14.51 3.87
N TRP A 55 6.68 -13.29 3.40
CA TRP A 55 7.40 -12.29 4.18
C TRP A 55 6.52 -11.53 5.17
N VAL A 56 5.19 -11.60 5.06
CA VAL A 56 4.26 -10.89 5.94
C VAL A 56 4.23 -11.58 7.30
N VAL A 57 4.77 -10.92 8.31
CA VAL A 57 4.65 -11.37 9.71
C VAL A 57 3.23 -11.05 10.19
N ALA A 58 2.41 -12.08 10.35
CA ALA A 58 1.04 -11.99 10.83
C ALA A 58 0.86 -12.60 12.23
N ASP A 59 1.93 -12.86 12.98
CA ASP A 59 1.80 -13.40 14.34
C ASP A 59 1.18 -12.37 15.29
N ARG A 60 0.35 -12.80 16.24
CA ARG A 60 -0.26 -11.92 17.27
C ARG A 60 0.78 -11.37 18.25
N ALA A 61 1.89 -12.07 18.43
CA ALA A 61 3.01 -11.65 19.26
C ALA A 61 3.99 -10.73 18.50
N ALA A 62 3.67 -10.29 17.29
CA ALA A 62 4.52 -9.37 16.55
C ALA A 62 4.43 -7.94 17.10
N VAL A 63 5.56 -7.25 17.09
CA VAL A 63 5.73 -5.86 17.48
C VAL A 63 6.06 -5.05 16.23
N ASP A 64 5.36 -3.93 16.06
CA ASP A 64 5.66 -2.89 15.08
C ASP A 64 6.64 -1.89 15.73
N THR A 65 7.80 -1.67 15.11
CA THR A 65 8.84 -0.73 15.56
C THR A 65 9.08 0.35 14.50
N GLU A 66 8.97 1.62 14.89
CA GLU A 66 9.26 2.77 14.03
C GLU A 66 10.78 2.88 13.77
N LEU A 67 11.18 2.78 12.51
CA LEU A 67 12.58 2.96 12.10
C LEU A 67 12.88 4.39 11.63
N GLY A 68 11.84 5.20 11.40
CA GLY A 68 11.96 6.61 11.06
C GLY A 68 11.24 7.01 9.77
N VAL A 69 11.42 8.26 9.36
CA VAL A 69 10.73 8.84 8.20
C VAL A 69 11.46 8.46 6.91
N LEU A 70 10.76 7.79 5.98
CA LEU A 70 11.25 7.55 4.62
C LEU A 70 11.06 8.79 3.74
N LYS A 71 9.88 9.41 3.80
CA LYS A 71 9.52 10.56 2.99
C LYS A 71 8.44 11.40 3.65
N THR A 72 8.61 12.72 3.64
CA THR A 72 7.54 13.66 3.98
C THR A 72 6.78 14.13 2.75
N GLY A 73 5.48 14.36 2.91
CA GLY A 73 4.60 14.83 1.85
C GLY A 73 3.57 15.83 2.33
N LYS A 74 2.94 16.52 1.38
CA LYS A 74 1.88 17.51 1.66
C LYS A 74 0.63 16.89 2.26
N GLU A 75 0.32 15.66 1.86
CA GLU A 75 -0.94 14.97 2.17
C GLU A 75 -0.73 13.73 3.04
N ALA A 76 0.45 13.10 2.94
CA ALA A 76 0.84 11.96 3.74
C ALA A 76 2.35 11.94 3.94
N ASP A 77 2.78 11.35 5.03
CA ASP A 77 4.18 10.95 5.25
C ASP A 77 4.30 9.44 5.11
N VAL A 78 5.49 8.99 4.71
CA VAL A 78 5.85 7.57 4.64
C VAL A 78 6.95 7.30 5.64
N PHE A 79 6.74 6.32 6.50
CA PHE A 79 7.68 5.86 7.52
C PHE A 79 8.18 4.46 7.18
N LEU A 80 9.37 4.12 7.69
CA LEU A 80 9.85 2.75 7.75
C LEU A 80 9.39 2.14 9.08
N LEU A 81 8.78 0.97 9.00
CA LEU A 81 8.28 0.24 10.15
C LEU A 81 8.73 -1.22 10.05
N GLU A 82 9.38 -1.73 11.09
CA GLU A 82 9.71 -3.15 11.20
C GLU A 82 8.63 -3.88 11.97
N ARG A 83 8.18 -5.02 11.45
CA ARG A 83 7.33 -5.97 12.18
C ARG A 83 8.09 -7.26 12.44
N ALA A 84 8.24 -7.63 13.70
CA ALA A 84 8.92 -8.86 14.11
C ALA A 84 8.25 -9.48 15.33
N VAL A 85 8.28 -10.81 15.44
CA VAL A 85 8.11 -11.45 16.77
C VAL A 85 9.43 -11.24 17.53
N PRO A 86 9.42 -10.77 18.79
CA PRO A 86 10.64 -10.56 19.55
C PRO A 86 11.59 -11.77 19.51
N GLY A 87 12.86 -11.53 19.18
CA GLY A 87 13.87 -12.58 19.03
C GLY A 87 13.86 -13.32 17.68
N THR A 88 13.04 -12.90 16.72
CA THR A 88 13.00 -13.47 15.35
C THR A 88 13.34 -12.40 14.30
N PRO A 89 13.77 -12.78 13.08
CA PRO A 89 13.91 -11.84 11.98
C PRO A 89 12.59 -11.12 11.67
N GLY A 90 12.67 -9.79 11.55
CA GLY A 90 11.53 -8.94 11.18
C GLY A 90 11.38 -8.73 9.68
N VAL A 91 10.33 -7.99 9.32
CA VAL A 91 10.13 -7.44 7.98
C VAL A 91 9.98 -5.93 8.06
N VAL A 92 10.69 -5.21 7.19
CA VAL A 92 10.55 -3.76 7.03
C VAL A 92 9.48 -3.46 5.99
N MET A 93 8.56 -2.57 6.33
CA MET A 93 7.42 -2.15 5.53
C MET A 93 7.39 -0.63 5.41
N ALA A 94 6.65 -0.14 4.42
CA ALA A 94 6.32 1.27 4.29
C ALA A 94 4.98 1.57 4.98
N ALA A 95 4.98 2.51 5.92
CA ALA A 95 3.78 3.00 6.59
C ALA A 95 3.41 4.38 6.05
N LYS A 96 2.39 4.45 5.19
CA LYS A 96 1.87 5.72 4.66
C LYS A 96 0.76 6.25 5.57
N ARG A 97 1.02 7.39 6.21
CA ARG A 97 0.11 8.04 7.17
C ARG A 97 -0.43 9.33 6.59
N TYR A 98 -1.75 9.40 6.42
CA TYR A 98 -2.41 10.59 5.91
C TYR A 98 -2.52 11.69 6.97
N ARG A 99 -2.17 12.91 6.57
CA ARG A 99 -2.27 14.10 7.42
C ARG A 99 -3.70 14.61 7.48
N SER A 100 -4.06 15.19 8.62
CA SER A 100 -5.29 15.98 8.72
C SER A 100 -5.17 17.26 7.85
N PRO A 101 -6.28 17.79 7.29
CA PRO A 101 -6.27 18.89 6.32
C PRO A 101 -5.57 20.19 6.74
N GLU A 102 -5.30 20.41 8.03
CA GLU A 102 -4.61 21.61 8.55
C GLU A 102 -3.12 21.65 8.18
N HIS A 103 -2.49 20.49 7.95
CA HIS A 103 -1.09 20.40 7.53
C HIS A 103 -0.91 20.49 6.01
N ARG A 104 -1.99 20.69 5.24
CA ARG A 104 -1.91 21.00 3.81
C ARG A 104 -1.45 22.44 3.67
N THR A 105 -0.15 22.64 3.44
CA THR A 105 0.41 23.96 3.11
C THR A 105 -0.13 24.42 1.75
N PHE A 106 -1.22 25.19 1.83
CA PHE A 106 -1.86 26.11 0.87
C PHE A 106 -2.27 25.62 -0.54
N HIS A 107 -3.58 25.79 -0.78
CA HIS A 107 -4.29 26.22 -2.01
C HIS A 107 -3.64 25.92 -3.37
N ARG A 108 -4.11 24.84 -4.03
CA ARG A 108 -4.37 24.76 -5.49
C ARG A 108 -4.99 23.39 -5.80
N SER A 109 -6.32 23.30 -5.85
CA SER A 109 -7.01 22.18 -6.51
C SER A 109 -8.54 22.39 -6.50
N ALA A 110 -9.04 23.41 -7.20
CA ALA A 110 -10.45 23.43 -7.59
C ALA A 110 -10.74 22.44 -8.73
N THR A 111 -9.70 22.06 -9.50
CA THR A 111 -9.83 21.24 -10.71
C THR A 111 -9.88 19.73 -10.45
N TYR A 112 -9.26 19.24 -9.36
CA TYR A 112 -9.25 17.79 -9.05
C TYR A 112 -10.57 17.26 -8.46
N THR A 113 -11.40 18.15 -7.92
CA THR A 113 -12.67 17.75 -7.27
C THR A 113 -13.84 17.65 -8.26
N GLU A 114 -13.72 18.22 -9.47
CA GLU A 114 -14.84 18.28 -10.42
C GLU A 114 -15.20 16.92 -11.04
N GLY A 115 -14.23 16.01 -11.21
CA GLY A 115 -14.48 14.65 -11.71
C GLY A 115 -15.14 13.70 -10.71
N ARG A 116 -15.14 14.02 -9.40
CA ARG A 116 -15.59 13.10 -8.33
C ARG A 116 -17.08 13.24 -7.96
N ARG A 117 -17.83 14.11 -8.64
CA ARG A 117 -19.21 14.49 -8.24
C ARG A 117 -20.26 13.38 -8.32
N MET A 118 -19.94 12.14 -8.72
CA MET A 118 -20.95 11.10 -8.92
C MET A 118 -21.12 10.06 -7.80
N ARG A 119 -20.31 10.03 -6.73
CA ARG A 119 -20.54 9.07 -5.62
C ARG A 119 -20.56 9.73 -4.24
N SER A 120 -21.76 9.76 -3.65
CA SER A 120 -22.12 10.10 -2.25
C SER A 120 -22.45 11.57 -1.94
N THR A 121 -23.74 11.89 -2.02
CA THR A 121 -24.39 13.12 -1.51
C THR A 121 -24.49 13.18 0.03
N ARG A 122 -23.94 12.20 0.78
CA ARG A 122 -23.89 12.23 2.26
C ARG A 122 -22.57 12.79 2.81
N SER A 123 -21.45 12.56 2.13
CA SER A 123 -20.11 12.96 2.59
C SER A 123 -19.87 14.47 2.50
N THR A 124 -20.59 15.16 1.61
CA THR A 124 -20.46 16.61 1.38
C THR A 124 -20.82 17.44 2.61
N ARG A 125 -21.78 16.98 3.44
CA ARG A 125 -22.28 17.74 4.61
C ARG A 125 -21.36 17.70 5.83
N ALA A 126 -20.46 16.71 5.93
CA ALA A 126 -19.46 16.64 6.99
C ALA A 126 -18.24 17.54 6.71
N LEU A 127 -17.93 17.75 5.42
CA LEU A 127 -16.85 18.63 4.95
C LEU A 127 -17.16 20.12 5.16
N GLU A 128 -18.45 20.50 5.14
CA GLU A 128 -18.91 21.89 5.20
C GLU A 128 -18.66 22.61 6.54
N LYS A 129 -18.33 21.91 7.64
CA LYS A 129 -18.17 22.53 8.98
C LYS A 129 -16.75 22.63 9.51
N GLY A 130 -15.73 22.08 8.83
CA GLY A 130 -14.31 22.23 9.21
C GLY A 130 -13.90 21.73 10.60
N THR A 131 -14.75 20.98 11.31
CA THR A 131 -14.50 20.48 12.67
C THR A 131 -13.37 19.44 12.71
N ARG A 132 -12.71 19.26 13.86
CA ARG A 132 -11.66 18.23 14.06
C ARG A 132 -12.13 16.83 13.64
N PHE A 133 -13.36 16.49 14.01
CA PHE A 133 -14.00 15.22 13.61
C PHE A 133 -14.20 15.11 12.10
N GLY A 134 -14.72 16.16 11.44
CA GLY A 134 -14.87 16.16 9.96
C GLY A 134 -13.53 16.03 9.22
N ARG A 135 -12.44 16.51 9.83
CA ARG A 135 -11.07 16.42 9.33
C ARG A 135 -10.49 15.00 9.43
N GLU A 136 -10.67 14.33 10.57
CA GLU A 136 -10.30 12.93 10.76
C GLU A 136 -11.05 12.02 9.79
N VAL A 137 -12.36 12.25 9.63
CA VAL A 137 -13.20 11.53 8.65
C VAL A 137 -12.68 11.71 7.22
N ALA A 138 -12.27 12.93 6.84
CA ALA A 138 -11.71 13.18 5.52
C ALA A 138 -10.39 12.43 5.29
N ALA A 139 -9.46 12.46 6.25
CA ALA A 139 -8.20 11.71 6.14
C ALA A 139 -8.43 10.20 6.03
N GLY A 140 -9.38 9.65 6.80
CA GLY A 140 -9.77 8.24 6.72
C GLY A 140 -10.35 7.86 5.35
N GLN A 141 -11.10 8.77 4.71
CA GLN A 141 -11.61 8.55 3.35
C GLN A 141 -10.50 8.48 2.29
N TRP A 142 -9.45 9.29 2.43
CA TRP A 142 -8.29 9.24 1.53
C TRP A 142 -7.53 7.92 1.68
N ALA A 143 -7.23 7.52 2.92
CA ALA A 143 -6.59 6.23 3.19
C ALA A 143 -7.44 5.07 2.67
N SER A 144 -8.76 5.07 2.93
CA SER A 144 -9.66 4.02 2.44
C SER A 144 -9.71 3.95 0.91
N SER A 145 -9.71 5.10 0.22
CA SER A 145 -9.72 5.14 -1.25
C SER A 145 -8.41 4.57 -1.83
N GLU A 146 -7.26 4.95 -1.27
CA GLU A 146 -5.97 4.39 -1.72
C GLU A 146 -5.87 2.90 -1.40
N TRP A 147 -6.36 2.47 -0.25
CA TRP A 147 -6.41 1.06 0.15
C TRP A 147 -7.21 0.22 -0.85
N GLU A 148 -8.41 0.66 -1.22
CA GLU A 148 -9.25 -0.01 -2.21
C GLU A 148 -8.53 -0.13 -3.56
N ALA A 149 -7.99 0.99 -4.07
CA ALA A 149 -7.25 1.00 -5.33
C ALA A 149 -6.01 0.10 -5.30
N LEU A 150 -5.21 0.17 -4.23
CA LEU A 150 -4.00 -0.63 -4.07
C LEU A 150 -4.32 -2.13 -4.05
N ARG A 151 -5.39 -2.54 -3.36
CA ARG A 151 -5.85 -3.94 -3.33
C ARG A 151 -6.36 -4.43 -4.66
N GLU A 152 -7.21 -3.66 -5.32
CA GLU A 152 -7.77 -4.03 -6.62
C GLU A 152 -6.67 -4.16 -7.68
N LEU A 153 -5.71 -3.24 -7.68
CA LEU A 153 -4.59 -3.24 -8.61
C LEU A 153 -3.60 -4.36 -8.31
N TRP A 154 -3.35 -4.66 -7.04
CA TRP A 154 -2.50 -5.80 -6.70
C TRP A 154 -3.15 -7.13 -7.10
N LEU A 155 -4.44 -7.33 -6.81
CA LEU A 155 -5.21 -8.51 -7.24
C LEU A 155 -5.27 -8.65 -8.77
N ALA A 156 -5.18 -7.53 -9.47
CA ALA A 156 -5.12 -7.48 -10.92
C ALA A 156 -3.76 -7.86 -11.52
N GLY A 157 -2.74 -8.10 -10.69
CA GLY A 157 -1.37 -8.32 -11.13
C GLY A 157 -0.66 -7.06 -11.63
N VAL A 158 -1.22 -5.88 -11.37
CA VAL A 158 -0.52 -4.62 -11.65
C VAL A 158 0.66 -4.51 -10.68
N PRO A 159 1.86 -4.12 -11.13
CA PRO A 159 3.02 -4.05 -10.26
C PRO A 159 2.91 -2.85 -9.32
N VAL A 160 2.25 -3.06 -8.20
CA VAL A 160 2.08 -2.12 -7.08
C VAL A 160 2.57 -2.78 -5.80
N PRO A 161 2.93 -2.01 -4.74
CA PRO A 161 3.29 -2.59 -3.45
C PRO A 161 2.17 -3.49 -2.90
N TYR A 162 2.52 -4.64 -2.33
CA TYR A 162 1.50 -5.45 -1.65
C TYR A 162 0.87 -4.66 -0.48
N PRO A 163 -0.45 -4.49 -0.44
CA PRO A 163 -1.15 -3.85 0.68
C PRO A 163 -1.24 -4.80 1.87
N VAL A 164 -0.51 -4.54 2.96
CA VAL A 164 -0.48 -5.42 4.14
C VAL A 164 -1.74 -5.23 4.99
N GLN A 165 -2.04 -3.99 5.37
CA GLN A 165 -3.25 -3.62 6.13
C GLN A 165 -3.53 -2.12 6.04
N ILE A 166 -4.77 -1.73 6.36
CA ILE A 166 -5.15 -0.34 6.67
C ILE A 166 -5.70 -0.28 8.09
N ASP A 167 -5.27 0.73 8.84
CA ASP A 167 -5.78 1.04 10.18
C ASP A 167 -6.01 2.55 10.29
N GLY A 168 -7.28 2.96 10.33
CA GLY A 168 -7.67 4.37 10.32
C GLY A 168 -7.14 5.14 9.11
N THR A 169 -6.09 5.94 9.32
CA THR A 169 -5.44 6.79 8.31
C THR A 169 -4.07 6.28 7.87
N GLU A 170 -3.67 5.10 8.33
CA GLU A 170 -2.39 4.47 8.03
C GLU A 170 -2.57 3.26 7.13
N ILE A 171 -1.78 3.20 6.05
CA ILE A 171 -1.65 2.02 5.20
C ILE A 171 -0.25 1.44 5.39
N LEU A 172 -0.17 0.18 5.83
CA LEU A 172 1.05 -0.61 5.78
C LEU A 172 1.10 -1.35 4.45
N MET A 173 2.22 -1.24 3.75
CA MET A 173 2.45 -1.87 2.46
C MET A 173 3.90 -2.35 2.32
N GLU A 174 4.14 -3.20 1.32
CA GLU A 174 5.49 -3.63 0.92
C GLU A 174 6.45 -2.43 0.81
N LEU A 175 7.60 -2.51 1.49
CA LEU A 175 8.72 -1.66 1.16
C LEU A 175 9.36 -2.22 -0.11
N VAL A 176 9.17 -1.52 -1.23
CA VAL A 176 9.81 -1.90 -2.49
C VAL A 176 11.30 -1.59 -2.39
N VAL A 177 12.12 -2.63 -2.38
CA VAL A 177 13.59 -2.54 -2.31
C VAL A 177 14.21 -2.80 -3.67
N ASP A 178 15.41 -2.26 -3.90
CA ASP A 178 16.21 -2.59 -5.07
C ASP A 178 17.01 -3.89 -4.79
N PRO A 179 16.69 -5.02 -5.46
CA PRO A 179 17.40 -6.28 -5.24
C PRO A 179 18.87 -6.23 -5.72
N GLU A 180 19.23 -5.26 -6.56
CA GLU A 180 20.61 -5.06 -6.99
C GLU A 180 21.41 -4.18 -6.00
N SER A 181 20.75 -3.58 -5.01
CA SER A 181 21.40 -2.83 -3.94
C SER A 181 22.01 -3.78 -2.90
N PRO A 182 23.30 -3.61 -2.53
CA PRO A 182 23.97 -4.45 -1.53
C PRO A 182 23.25 -4.52 -0.18
N ASP A 183 22.59 -3.43 0.21
CA ASP A 183 21.90 -3.30 1.49
C ASP A 183 20.37 -3.44 1.36
N LEU A 184 19.86 -3.87 0.20
CA LEU A 184 18.43 -3.88 -0.13
C LEU A 184 17.75 -2.53 0.16
N ALA A 185 18.41 -1.44 -0.24
CA ALA A 185 17.90 -0.10 -0.04
C ALA A 185 16.54 0.10 -0.74
N PRO A 186 15.68 1.04 -0.27
CA PRO A 186 14.45 1.39 -0.95
C PRO A 186 14.69 1.70 -2.44
N ALA A 187 13.86 1.14 -3.30
CA ALA A 187 14.03 1.27 -4.74
C ALA A 187 13.99 2.74 -5.18
N PRO A 188 14.94 3.18 -6.03
CA PRO A 188 14.95 4.55 -6.52
C PRO A 188 13.72 4.83 -7.40
N ARG A 189 13.29 6.09 -7.42
CA ARG A 189 12.31 6.54 -8.43
C ARG A 189 12.92 6.41 -9.83
N LEU A 190 12.14 5.95 -10.80
CA LEU A 190 12.55 5.83 -12.20
C LEU A 190 13.18 7.14 -12.72
N ALA A 191 12.62 8.29 -12.33
CA ALA A 191 13.16 9.62 -12.63
C ALA A 191 14.66 9.78 -12.29
N ALA A 192 15.11 9.20 -11.17
CA ALA A 192 16.47 9.28 -10.66
C ALA A 192 17.43 8.26 -11.31
N THR A 193 16.90 7.26 -12.00
CA THR A 193 17.71 6.19 -12.61
C THR A 193 18.32 6.59 -13.96
N ARG A 194 19.34 5.83 -14.37
CA ARG A 194 19.96 5.89 -15.70
C ARG A 194 20.17 4.46 -16.22
N PRO A 195 19.09 3.76 -16.59
CA PRO A 195 19.20 2.38 -17.08
C PRO A 195 20.00 2.35 -18.38
N ASP A 196 20.68 1.23 -18.64
CA ASP A 196 21.29 0.96 -19.93
C ASP A 196 20.21 0.75 -21.02
N PRO A 197 20.59 0.69 -22.31
CA PRO A 197 19.63 0.56 -23.40
C PRO A 197 18.78 -0.72 -23.38
N GLU A 198 19.28 -1.81 -22.82
CA GLU A 198 18.54 -3.07 -22.72
C GLU A 198 17.47 -2.98 -21.64
N ARG A 199 17.85 -2.50 -20.45
CA ARG A 199 16.91 -2.27 -19.36
C ARG A 199 15.87 -1.20 -19.69
N LEU A 200 16.27 -0.16 -20.43
CA LEU A 200 15.34 0.88 -20.90
C LEU A 200 14.26 0.29 -21.84
N ARG A 201 14.61 -0.66 -22.70
CA ARG A 201 13.64 -1.38 -23.55
C ARG A 201 12.70 -2.24 -22.72
N SER A 202 13.23 -3.01 -21.77
CA SER A 202 12.41 -3.80 -20.82
C SER A 202 11.41 -2.92 -20.07
N TYR A 203 11.84 -1.75 -19.60
CA TYR A 203 10.97 -0.80 -18.89
C TYR A 203 9.86 -0.21 -19.76
N VAL A 204 10.08 0.02 -21.06
CA VAL A 204 9.00 0.46 -21.95
C VAL A 204 7.90 -0.59 -22.04
N GLU A 205 8.26 -1.85 -22.22
CA GLU A 205 7.29 -2.95 -22.30
C GLU A 205 6.50 -3.08 -20.99
N GLN A 206 7.18 -3.00 -19.84
CA GLN A 206 6.50 -2.99 -18.53
C GLN A 206 5.52 -1.82 -18.36
N VAL A 207 5.85 -0.65 -18.91
CA VAL A 207 4.95 0.51 -18.88
C VAL A 207 3.75 0.32 -19.83
N ARG A 208 3.95 -0.29 -20.99
CA ARG A 208 2.85 -0.66 -21.91
C ARG A 208 1.89 -1.62 -21.22
N ASP A 209 2.42 -2.66 -20.58
CA ASP A 209 1.62 -3.66 -19.87
C ASP A 209 0.85 -3.06 -18.69
N LEU A 210 1.52 -2.21 -17.90
CA LEU A 210 0.92 -1.44 -16.81
C LEU A 210 -0.24 -0.59 -17.30
N LEU A 211 -0.01 0.27 -18.30
CA LEU A 211 -1.01 1.18 -18.82
C LEU A 211 -2.19 0.41 -19.43
N GLY A 212 -1.92 -0.67 -20.16
CA GLY A 212 -2.92 -1.57 -20.69
C GLY A 212 -3.75 -2.25 -19.59
N ALA A 213 -3.13 -2.66 -18.47
CA ALA A 213 -3.83 -3.24 -17.33
C ALA A 213 -4.77 -2.26 -16.64
N LEU A 214 -4.39 -0.98 -16.54
CA LEU A 214 -5.25 0.11 -16.08
C LEU A 214 -6.40 0.35 -17.07
N ALA A 215 -6.10 0.47 -18.37
CA ALA A 215 -7.10 0.73 -19.40
C ALA A 215 -8.16 -0.37 -19.49
N ARG A 216 -7.78 -1.65 -19.42
CA ARG A 216 -8.70 -2.82 -19.34
C ARG A 216 -9.68 -2.75 -18.16
N ARG A 217 -9.37 -1.94 -17.14
CA ARG A 217 -10.21 -1.72 -15.95
C ARG A 217 -11.05 -0.46 -16.05
N GLY A 218 -11.02 0.22 -17.19
CA GLY A 218 -11.70 1.48 -17.35
C GLY A 218 -11.11 2.57 -16.47
N ILE A 219 -9.81 2.52 -16.18
CA ILE A 219 -9.15 3.52 -15.34
C ILE A 219 -7.85 4.05 -15.95
N ALA A 220 -7.50 5.29 -15.59
CA ALA A 220 -6.20 5.90 -15.78
C ALA A 220 -5.60 6.22 -14.42
N HIS A 221 -4.27 6.29 -14.33
CA HIS A 221 -3.62 6.72 -13.09
C HIS A 221 -3.85 8.22 -12.85
N GLY A 222 -3.89 9.03 -13.91
CA GLY A 222 -4.21 10.46 -13.88
C GLY A 222 -3.06 11.39 -13.46
N ASP A 223 -1.98 10.83 -12.91
CA ASP A 223 -0.73 11.52 -12.60
C ASP A 223 0.49 10.58 -12.76
N LEU A 224 0.42 9.60 -13.66
CA LEU A 224 1.55 8.70 -13.87
C LEU A 224 2.73 9.49 -14.42
N SER A 225 3.87 9.36 -13.77
CA SER A 225 5.12 9.95 -14.18
C SER A 225 6.29 9.12 -13.66
N PRO A 226 7.52 9.31 -14.17
CA PRO A 226 8.71 8.64 -13.66
C PRO A 226 9.00 8.92 -12.17
N TYR A 227 8.33 9.91 -11.56
CA TYR A 227 8.43 10.20 -10.14
C TYR A 227 7.51 9.31 -9.28
N ASN A 228 6.49 8.69 -9.89
CA ASN A 228 5.50 7.81 -9.26
C ASN A 228 5.73 6.33 -9.66
N VAL A 229 6.90 6.03 -10.24
CA VAL A 229 7.36 4.68 -10.56
C VAL A 229 8.68 4.46 -9.83
N LEU A 230 8.79 3.36 -9.11
CA LEU A 230 10.00 2.84 -8.49
C LEU A 230 10.65 1.82 -9.43
N ALA A 231 11.97 1.84 -9.52
CA ALA A 231 12.76 0.92 -10.32
C ALA A 231 13.54 0.00 -9.36
N ALA A 232 13.05 -1.23 -9.18
CA ALA A 232 13.65 -2.23 -8.31
C ALA A 232 14.39 -3.26 -9.18
N GLY A 233 15.66 -3.01 -9.48
CA GLY A 233 16.46 -3.86 -10.36
C GLY A 233 15.88 -3.94 -11.78
N GLU A 234 15.29 -5.09 -12.11
CA GLU A 234 14.64 -5.35 -13.40
C GLU A 234 13.14 -5.01 -13.44
N ARG A 235 12.50 -4.76 -12.29
CA ARG A 235 11.05 -4.53 -12.20
C ARG A 235 10.70 -3.07 -11.92
N LEU A 236 9.69 -2.57 -12.61
CA LEU A 236 9.02 -1.32 -12.26
C LEU A 236 7.89 -1.60 -11.28
N VAL A 237 7.70 -0.71 -10.30
CA VAL A 237 6.58 -0.73 -9.36
C VAL A 237 5.96 0.65 -9.28
N VAL A 238 4.65 0.74 -9.46
CA VAL A 238 3.92 2.02 -9.44
C VAL A 238 3.42 2.31 -8.04
N ILE A 239 3.55 3.57 -7.63
CA ILE A 239 3.16 4.05 -6.31
C ILE A 239 2.27 5.29 -6.45
N ASP A 240 1.63 5.66 -5.34
CA ASP A 240 0.78 6.86 -5.25
C ASP A 240 -0.44 6.77 -6.18
N LEU A 241 -1.31 5.80 -5.87
CA LEU A 241 -2.53 5.48 -6.60
C LEU A 241 -3.81 6.25 -6.18
N PRO A 242 -3.84 7.29 -5.29
CA PRO A 242 -5.10 7.88 -4.85
C PRO A 242 -5.83 8.75 -5.89
N GLN A 243 -5.37 8.78 -7.15
CA GLN A 243 -5.94 9.60 -8.23
C GLN A 243 -6.46 8.77 -9.41
N VAL A 244 -6.73 7.48 -9.22
CA VAL A 244 -7.28 6.63 -10.29
C VAL A 244 -8.59 7.24 -10.82
N VAL A 245 -8.58 7.66 -12.10
CA VAL A 245 -9.71 8.28 -12.78
C VAL A 245 -10.42 7.22 -13.62
N ASP A 246 -11.73 7.07 -13.41
CA ASP A 246 -12.58 6.27 -14.29
C ASP A 246 -12.60 6.90 -15.69
N ILE A 247 -12.02 6.23 -16.68
CA ILE A 247 -11.91 6.78 -18.04
C ILE A 247 -13.18 6.63 -18.87
N VAL A 248 -14.12 5.79 -18.42
CA VAL A 248 -15.38 5.50 -19.10
C VAL A 248 -16.48 6.44 -18.62
N ALA A 249 -16.55 6.67 -17.30
CA ALA A 249 -17.57 7.51 -16.68
C ALA A 249 -17.19 9.01 -16.67
N ASN A 250 -15.89 9.35 -16.78
CA ASN A 250 -15.43 10.73 -16.82
C ASN A 250 -15.36 11.25 -18.26
N PRO A 251 -16.05 12.36 -18.62
CA PRO A 251 -15.96 12.97 -19.95
C PRO A 251 -14.53 13.34 -20.39
N THR A 252 -13.61 13.57 -19.46
CA THR A 252 -12.18 13.85 -19.72
C THR A 252 -11.28 12.67 -19.38
N GLY A 253 -11.84 11.48 -19.19
CA GLY A 253 -11.14 10.26 -18.80
C GLY A 253 -9.99 9.90 -19.73
N THR A 254 -10.23 9.92 -21.03
CA THR A 254 -9.22 9.63 -22.06
C THR A 254 -8.07 10.63 -22.06
N ASP A 255 -8.30 11.88 -21.63
CA ASP A 255 -7.24 12.89 -21.54
C ASP A 255 -6.24 12.58 -20.44
N PHE A 256 -6.70 11.99 -19.33
CA PHE A 256 -5.82 11.50 -18.25
C PHE A 256 -4.95 10.34 -18.73
N LEU A 257 -5.53 9.40 -19.47
CA LEU A 257 -4.78 8.27 -20.03
C LEU A 257 -3.73 8.75 -21.05
N LEU A 258 -4.08 9.70 -21.93
CA LEU A 258 -3.13 10.30 -22.87
C LEU A 258 -2.02 11.08 -22.14
N ARG A 259 -2.36 11.77 -21.04
CA ARG A 259 -1.36 12.46 -20.20
C ARG A 259 -0.38 11.46 -19.57
N ASP A 260 -0.87 10.35 -19.04
CA ASP A 260 -0.03 9.28 -18.49
C ASP A 260 0.93 8.72 -19.55
N CYS A 261 0.42 8.44 -20.75
CA CYS A 261 1.23 7.98 -21.90
C CYS A 261 2.31 9.01 -22.27
N ARG A 262 1.94 10.29 -22.40
CA ARG A 262 2.87 11.39 -22.75
C ARG A 262 3.97 11.57 -21.72
N ASN A 263 3.66 11.52 -20.43
CA ASN A 263 4.64 11.68 -19.36
C ASN A 263 5.71 10.59 -19.43
N MET A 264 5.30 9.34 -19.64
CA MET A 264 6.21 8.20 -19.71
C MET A 264 7.00 8.20 -21.02
N ALA A 265 6.34 8.35 -22.16
CA ALA A 265 6.98 8.41 -23.49
C ALA A 265 8.03 9.53 -23.57
N THR A 266 7.74 10.71 -23.01
CA THR A 266 8.68 11.83 -22.92
C THR A 266 9.94 11.45 -22.13
N TRP A 267 9.78 10.72 -21.03
CA TRP A 267 10.93 10.30 -20.23
C TRP A 267 11.80 9.29 -20.99
N PHE A 268 11.20 8.25 -21.58
CA PHE A 268 11.95 7.25 -22.37
C PHE A 268 12.69 7.89 -23.55
N THR A 269 12.03 8.79 -24.28
CA THR A 269 12.64 9.54 -25.39
C THR A 269 13.83 10.37 -24.92
N ARG A 270 13.73 11.04 -23.76
CA ARG A 270 14.86 11.77 -23.16
C ARG A 270 16.00 10.87 -22.69
N ARG A 271 15.75 9.59 -22.44
CA ARG A 271 16.75 8.58 -22.08
C ARG A 271 17.38 7.89 -23.29
N GLY A 272 16.98 8.25 -24.51
CA GLY A 272 17.58 7.76 -25.75
C GLY A 272 16.83 6.61 -26.41
N LEU A 273 15.60 6.30 -25.95
CA LEU A 273 14.70 5.34 -26.60
C LEU A 273 13.48 6.08 -27.12
N ALA A 274 13.39 6.25 -28.45
CA ALA A 274 12.27 6.95 -29.07
C ALA A 274 10.96 6.19 -28.80
N VAL A 275 10.06 6.84 -28.08
CA VAL A 275 8.70 6.35 -27.79
C VAL A 275 7.73 7.46 -28.17
N ASP A 276 6.87 7.18 -29.15
CA ASP A 276 5.78 8.07 -29.54
C ASP A 276 4.61 7.93 -28.55
N ALA A 277 4.12 9.07 -28.05
CA ALA A 277 3.11 9.06 -27.00
C ALA A 277 1.71 8.75 -27.54
N GLU A 278 1.46 9.14 -28.78
CA GLU A 278 0.19 8.97 -29.48
C GLU A 278 0.04 7.50 -29.93
N ASP A 279 1.11 6.87 -30.41
CA ASP A 279 1.14 5.42 -30.68
C ASP A 279 0.93 4.62 -29.40
N LEU A 280 1.67 4.94 -28.33
CA LEU A 280 1.48 4.30 -27.02
C LEU A 280 0.04 4.45 -26.52
N PHE A 281 -0.53 5.66 -26.63
CA PHE A 281 -1.91 5.90 -26.24
C PHE A 281 -2.91 5.11 -27.09
N ALA A 282 -2.73 5.04 -28.41
CA ALA A 282 -3.60 4.26 -29.28
C ALA A 282 -3.57 2.77 -28.94
N GLU A 283 -2.39 2.20 -28.68
CA GLU A 283 -2.22 0.81 -28.26
C GLU A 283 -2.90 0.52 -26.91
N VAL A 284 -2.76 1.43 -25.94
CA VAL A 284 -3.36 1.28 -24.62
C VAL A 284 -4.88 1.45 -24.67
N LEU A 285 -5.37 2.44 -25.41
CA LEU A 285 -6.80 2.71 -25.57
C LEU A 285 -7.52 1.56 -26.29
N ALA A 286 -6.87 0.91 -27.25
CA ALA A 286 -7.40 -0.27 -27.93
C ALA A 286 -7.65 -1.45 -26.97
N GLN A 287 -7.02 -1.47 -25.79
CA GLN A 287 -7.24 -2.49 -24.77
C GLN A 287 -8.37 -2.15 -23.80
N ALA A 288 -8.91 -0.93 -23.83
CA ALA A 288 -10.02 -0.52 -22.97
C ALA A 288 -11.38 -1.06 -23.43
N TYR A 289 -11.48 -1.60 -24.66
CA TYR A 289 -12.71 -2.02 -25.33
C TYR A 289 -12.65 -3.46 -25.86
#